data_AF-A0AA38UPU7-F1
#
_entry.id   AF-A0AA38UPU7-F1
#
_cell.length_a   1.000
_cell.length_b   1.000
_cell.length_c   1.000
_cell.angle_alpha   90.00
_cell.angle_beta   90.00
_cell.angle_gamma   90.00
#
_symmetry.space_group_name_H-M   'P 1'
#
loop_
_entity.id
_entity.type
_entity.pdbx_description
1 polymer ?
#
loop_
_entity_poly.entity_id
_entity_poly.type
_entity_poly.pdbx_seq_one_letter_code
_entity_poly.pdbx_strand_id
1 'polypeptide(L)'
;MDKTAKRRKLTDKLLLNVILQNPDFAEDSQMYQCLLEMERKLDWTITRKRMIFVSHTVSRQSGQAGTEGDNLTNPETGESIPAWQVRIEGRLLELPQRGKDKGPQQRFSTFIKRMMVEFDRDTNVYPENNIVEARHHNPPLDDFTIRRTGDVPTNIRVSITIPNTYESHLGAVQALWSYIKIQGLQDQADGRLVRSHEKLRA
;
A
#
# COMPACT_ATOMS: atom_id res chain seq x y z
N MET A 1 33.30 26.46 28.25
CA MET A 1 33.21 24.98 28.27
C MET A 1 31.74 24.62 28.19
N ASP A 2 31.22 24.42 26.97
CA ASP A 2 29.82 24.09 26.75
C ASP A 2 29.58 22.59 26.94
N LYS A 3 28.72 22.23 27.90
CA LYS A 3 28.27 20.84 28.09
C LYS A 3 27.17 20.56 27.08
N THR A 4 27.52 19.86 26.00
CA THR A 4 26.56 19.31 25.04
C THR A 4 25.63 18.32 25.75
N ALA A 5 24.33 18.62 25.75
CA ALA A 5 23.31 17.74 26.32
C ALA A 5 23.32 16.40 25.59
N LYS A 6 23.69 15.32 26.29
CA LYS A 6 23.56 13.95 25.78
C LYS A 6 22.08 13.70 25.47
N ARG A 7 21.74 13.61 24.17
CA ARG A 7 20.47 13.06 23.71
C ARG A 7 20.25 11.73 24.41
N ARG A 8 19.16 11.62 25.18
CA ARG A 8 18.74 10.37 25.81
C ARG A 8 18.62 9.32 24.70
N LYS A 9 19.33 8.19 24.85
CA LYS A 9 19.14 7.02 23.99
C LYS A 9 17.66 6.66 24.06
N LEU A 10 17.03 6.48 22.91
CA LEU A 10 15.69 5.89 22.81
C LEU A 10 15.75 4.56 23.58
N THR A 11 15.24 4.54 24.79
CA THR A 11 15.19 3.33 25.63
C THR A 11 14.36 2.32 24.87
N ASP A 12 14.91 1.11 24.72
CA ASP A 12 14.24 -0.03 24.10
C ASP A 12 12.81 -0.12 24.63
N LYS A 13 11.83 -0.18 23.71
CA LYS A 13 10.39 -0.34 24.00
C LYS A 13 10.06 -1.75 24.54
N LEU A 14 11.04 -2.45 25.13
CA LEU A 14 10.91 -3.81 25.60
C LEU A 14 10.52 -3.78 27.07
N LEU A 15 9.40 -4.42 27.42
CA LEU A 15 9.03 -4.64 28.81
C LEU A 15 10.10 -5.47 29.51
N LEU A 16 10.46 -5.09 30.73
CA LEU A 16 11.34 -5.87 31.57
C LEU A 16 10.69 -7.22 31.90
N ASN A 17 11.47 -8.31 31.89
CA ASN A 17 10.98 -9.66 32.20
C ASN A 17 10.25 -9.76 33.55
N VAL A 18 10.57 -8.89 34.50
CA VAL A 18 9.90 -8.80 35.81
C VAL A 18 8.41 -8.44 35.68
N ILE A 19 8.05 -7.59 34.72
CA ILE A 19 6.66 -7.16 34.47
C ILE A 19 5.90 -8.26 33.70
N LEU A 20 6.59 -9.01 32.84
CA LEU A 20 6.01 -10.12 32.06
C LEU A 20 5.64 -11.33 32.93
N GLN A 21 6.31 -11.53 34.08
CA GLN A 21 6.11 -12.68 34.96
C GLN A 21 5.21 -12.39 36.16
N ASN A 22 4.84 -11.13 36.39
CA ASN A 22 3.99 -10.77 37.51
C ASN A 22 2.52 -11.07 37.16
N PRO A 23 1.81 -11.90 37.95
CA PRO A 23 0.40 -12.22 37.70
C PRO A 23 -0.51 -10.98 37.69
N ASP A 24 -0.16 -9.92 38.44
CA ASP A 24 -0.94 -8.68 38.49
C ASP A 24 -0.90 -7.90 37.16
N PHE A 25 0.10 -8.15 36.31
CA PHE A 25 0.33 -7.44 35.03
C PHE A 25 0.34 -8.39 33.82
N ALA A 26 -0.08 -9.64 33.99
CA ALA A 26 -0.03 -10.64 32.93
C ALA A 26 -0.90 -10.25 31.72
N GLU A 27 -2.09 -9.69 31.95
CA GLU A 27 -3.00 -9.26 30.89
C GLU A 27 -2.50 -7.99 30.18
N ASP A 28 -2.08 -6.98 30.94
CA ASP A 28 -1.54 -5.72 30.42
C ASP A 28 -0.24 -5.92 29.61
N SER A 29 0.62 -6.82 30.06
CA SER A 29 1.88 -7.13 29.38
C SER A 29 1.64 -7.87 28.06
N GLN A 30 0.66 -8.77 27.99
CA GLN A 30 0.23 -9.40 26.73
C GLN A 30 -0.35 -8.37 25.76
N MET A 31 -1.22 -7.48 26.24
CA MET A 31 -1.78 -6.41 25.40
C MET A 31 -0.68 -5.49 24.86
N TYR A 32 0.30 -5.12 25.68
CA TYR A 32 1.44 -4.29 25.25
C TYR A 32 2.31 -5.00 24.20
N GLN A 33 2.57 -6.29 24.36
CA GLN A 33 3.31 -7.08 23.35
C GLN A 33 2.54 -7.13 22.02
N CYS A 34 1.23 -7.36 22.08
CA CYS A 34 0.38 -7.37 20.90
C CYS A 34 0.36 -5.99 20.21
N LEU A 35 0.34 -4.91 20.99
CA LEU A 35 0.44 -3.54 20.51
C LEU A 35 1.78 -3.27 19.83
N LEU A 36 2.89 -3.70 20.44
CA LEU A 36 4.25 -3.53 19.92
C LEU A 36 4.44 -4.33 18.62
N GLU A 37 3.88 -5.53 18.54
CA GLU A 37 3.91 -6.35 17.33
C GLU A 37 3.08 -5.69 16.20
N MET A 38 1.94 -5.12 16.53
CA MET A 38 1.12 -4.35 15.59
C MET A 38 1.85 -3.08 15.12
N GLU A 39 2.49 -2.34 16.04
CA GLU A 39 3.30 -1.16 15.72
C GLU A 39 4.47 -1.53 14.80
N ARG A 40 5.19 -2.64 15.07
CA ARG A 40 6.26 -3.13 14.19
C ARG A 40 5.74 -3.52 12.81
N LYS A 41 4.58 -4.18 12.72
CA LYS A 41 3.93 -4.50 11.43
C LYS A 41 3.49 -3.24 10.69
N LEU A 42 3.00 -2.23 11.41
CA LEU A 42 2.64 -0.92 10.87
C LEU A 42 3.87 -0.18 10.36
N ASP A 43 4.91 -0.02 11.17
CA ASP A 43 6.16 0.64 10.79
C ASP A 43 6.83 -0.06 9.60
N TRP A 44 6.83 -1.40 9.58
CA TRP A 44 7.28 -2.19 8.43
C TRP A 44 6.50 -1.88 7.14
N THR A 45 5.21 -1.59 7.27
CA THR A 45 4.29 -1.37 6.14
C THR A 45 4.24 0.10 5.70
N ILE A 46 4.41 1.04 6.64
CA ILE A 46 4.30 2.49 6.47
C ILE A 46 5.64 3.11 6.08
N THR A 47 6.74 2.67 6.68
CA THR A 47 8.06 3.28 6.44
C THR A 47 8.55 3.01 5.02
N ARG A 48 8.12 1.91 4.40
CA ARG A 48 8.53 1.54 3.05
C ARG A 48 7.82 2.39 2.01
N LYS A 49 8.60 3.17 1.25
CA LYS A 49 8.09 3.88 0.08
C LYS A 49 7.57 2.83 -0.92
N ARG A 50 6.35 3.00 -1.40
CA ARG A 50 5.77 2.16 -2.45
C ARG A 50 5.94 2.90 -3.77
N MET A 51 6.58 2.25 -4.73
CA MET A 51 6.73 2.79 -6.07
C MET A 51 5.86 2.00 -7.03
N ILE A 52 5.02 2.69 -7.78
CA ILE A 52 4.16 2.10 -8.81
C ILE A 52 4.73 2.50 -10.16
N PHE A 53 4.98 1.51 -11.00
CA PHE A 53 5.43 1.66 -12.37
C PHE A 53 4.27 1.34 -13.31
N VAL A 54 3.95 2.26 -14.20
CA VAL A 54 2.98 2.05 -15.27
C VAL A 54 3.73 2.14 -16.59
N SER A 55 3.72 1.05 -17.36
CA SER A 55 4.31 1.00 -18.68
C SER A 55 3.28 0.53 -19.69
N HIS A 56 3.49 0.89 -20.96
CA HIS A 56 2.67 0.40 -22.06
C HIS A 56 3.58 -0.14 -23.16
N THR A 57 3.08 -1.12 -23.90
CA THR A 57 3.74 -1.65 -25.09
C THR A 57 2.71 -1.76 -26.18
N VAL A 58 3.08 -1.36 -27.38
CA VAL A 58 2.20 -1.40 -28.55
C VAL A 58 2.82 -2.34 -29.57
N SER A 59 1.98 -3.17 -30.17
CA SER A 59 2.35 -4.19 -31.14
C SER A 59 1.51 -4.03 -32.40
N ARG A 60 2.12 -4.32 -33.56
CA ARG A 60 1.43 -4.42 -34.86
C ARG A 60 0.71 -3.13 -35.25
N GLN A 61 1.36 -1.99 -35.00
CA GLN A 61 0.91 -0.69 -35.50
C GLN A 61 1.26 -0.57 -36.98
N SER A 62 0.43 0.15 -37.75
CA SER A 62 0.59 0.34 -39.20
C SER A 62 1.97 0.86 -39.62
N GLY A 63 2.70 1.56 -38.73
CA GLY A 63 4.07 2.02 -38.96
C GLY A 63 5.21 1.07 -38.52
N GLN A 64 4.93 -0.05 -37.85
CA GLN A 64 5.92 -1.08 -37.49
C GLN A 64 6.11 -2.16 -38.57
N ALA A 65 5.21 -2.19 -39.56
CA ALA A 65 5.32 -3.05 -40.72
C ALA A 65 6.24 -2.40 -41.77
N GLY A 66 7.55 -2.56 -41.59
CA GLY A 66 8.54 -2.02 -42.52
C GLY A 66 9.70 -2.97 -42.79
N THR A 67 9.68 -3.58 -43.99
CA THR A 67 10.83 -4.17 -44.72
C THR A 67 11.34 -5.53 -44.23
N GLU A 68 10.69 -6.63 -44.66
CA GLU A 68 11.35 -7.82 -45.25
C GLU A 68 10.30 -8.90 -45.58
N GLY A 69 10.32 -9.38 -46.83
CA GLY A 69 9.93 -10.75 -47.19
C GLY A 69 8.46 -11.15 -47.08
N ASP A 70 7.74 -11.00 -48.18
CA ASP A 70 6.70 -11.91 -48.68
C ASP A 70 6.55 -13.25 -47.92
N ASN A 71 5.40 -13.47 -47.27
CA ASN A 71 4.51 -14.65 -47.41
C ASN A 71 3.52 -14.76 -46.22
N LEU A 72 2.24 -14.90 -46.56
CA LEU A 72 1.10 -15.32 -45.70
C LEU A 72 0.45 -14.25 -44.79
N THR A 73 -0.01 -13.13 -45.36
CA THR A 73 -1.12 -12.38 -44.74
C THR A 73 -2.44 -13.10 -45.00
N ASN A 74 -2.68 -14.21 -44.31
CA ASN A 74 -4.00 -14.83 -44.29
C ASN A 74 -4.95 -13.94 -43.45
N PRO A 75 -5.98 -13.30 -44.04
CA PRO A 75 -6.93 -12.48 -43.28
C PRO A 75 -7.80 -13.33 -42.33
N GLU A 76 -7.78 -14.66 -42.45
CA GLU A 76 -8.56 -15.59 -41.63
C GLU A 76 -7.99 -15.83 -40.22
N THR A 77 -6.70 -15.52 -39.97
CA THR A 77 -6.02 -15.89 -38.70
C THR A 77 -5.99 -14.75 -37.65
N GLY A 78 -6.54 -13.56 -37.96
CA GLY A 78 -6.55 -12.42 -37.03
C GLY A 78 -5.17 -11.82 -36.71
N GLU A 79 -4.16 -12.12 -37.53
CA GLU A 79 -2.76 -11.80 -37.28
C GLU A 79 -2.40 -10.32 -37.53
N SER A 80 -3.30 -9.57 -38.19
CA SER A 80 -3.13 -8.15 -38.54
C SER A 80 -3.78 -7.17 -37.54
N ILE A 81 -4.32 -7.64 -36.42
CA ILE A 81 -5.07 -6.76 -35.51
C ILE A 81 -4.07 -5.98 -34.62
N PRO A 82 -4.04 -4.63 -34.67
CA PRO A 82 -3.20 -3.82 -33.81
C PRO A 82 -3.59 -4.06 -32.36
N ALA A 83 -2.60 -4.14 -31.47
CA ALA A 83 -2.86 -4.39 -30.06
C ALA A 83 -1.88 -3.63 -29.18
N TRP A 84 -2.37 -3.22 -28.02
CA TRP A 84 -1.59 -2.59 -26.97
C TRP A 84 -1.78 -3.34 -25.66
N GLN A 85 -0.78 -3.23 -24.81
CA GLN A 85 -0.82 -3.74 -23.45
C GLN A 85 -0.35 -2.67 -22.48
N VAL A 86 -1.02 -2.58 -21.33
CA VAL A 86 -0.63 -1.75 -20.20
C VAL A 86 -0.22 -2.68 -19.06
N ARG A 87 0.96 -2.43 -18.50
CA ARG A 87 1.52 -3.17 -17.38
C ARG A 87 1.65 -2.26 -16.17
N ILE A 88 1.06 -2.68 -15.06
CA ILE A 88 1.09 -1.98 -13.78
C ILE A 88 1.87 -2.86 -12.81
N GLU A 89 3.07 -2.44 -12.45
CA GLU A 89 3.95 -3.15 -11.52
C GLU A 89 4.12 -2.33 -10.24
N GLY A 90 4.12 -2.97 -9.08
CA GLY A 90 4.44 -2.29 -7.83
C GLY A 90 5.65 -2.88 -7.17
N ARG A 91 6.58 -2.01 -6.78
CA ARG A 91 7.77 -2.38 -6.03
C ARG A 91 7.78 -1.70 -4.68
N LEU A 92 8.17 -2.47 -3.68
CA LEU A 92 8.42 -1.96 -2.35
C LEU A 92 9.85 -1.44 -2.31
N LEU A 93 10.03 -0.12 -2.18
CA LEU A 93 11.35 0.45 -1.95
C LEU A 93 11.74 0.16 -0.50
N GLU A 94 12.62 -0.81 -0.33
CA GLU A 94 13.30 -1.04 0.94
C GLU A 94 14.22 0.15 1.21
N LEU A 95 14.10 0.76 2.41
CA LEU A 95 15.17 1.65 2.87
C LEU A 95 16.44 0.82 2.99
N PRO A 96 17.63 1.41 2.73
CA PRO A 96 18.90 0.70 2.86
C PRO A 96 19.13 0.35 4.33
N GLN A 97 18.56 -0.76 4.79
CA GLN A 97 18.95 -1.39 6.04
C GLN A 97 20.19 -2.22 5.76
N ARG A 98 21.29 -1.85 6.43
CA ARG A 98 22.51 -2.67 6.48
C ARG A 98 22.18 -3.93 7.28
N GLY A 99 21.76 -5.00 6.62
CA GLY A 99 21.44 -6.25 7.30
C GLY A 99 21.06 -7.36 6.34
N LYS A 100 21.73 -8.50 6.48
CA LYS A 100 21.61 -9.71 5.65
C LYS A 100 20.36 -10.53 5.98
N ASP A 101 19.22 -9.85 6.09
CA ASP A 101 17.93 -10.49 6.39
C ASP A 101 16.85 -9.95 5.46
N LYS A 102 16.97 -10.34 4.19
CA LYS A 102 15.94 -10.09 3.18
C LYS A 102 14.83 -11.11 3.43
N GLY A 103 13.86 -10.75 4.28
CA GLY A 103 12.59 -11.46 4.35
C GLY A 103 11.93 -11.56 2.96
N PRO A 104 10.98 -12.49 2.77
CA PRO A 104 10.34 -12.69 1.46
C PRO A 104 9.78 -11.36 0.95
N GLN A 105 10.20 -10.96 -0.26
CA GLN A 105 9.65 -9.79 -0.92
C GLN A 105 8.16 -10.01 -1.11
N GLN A 106 7.40 -9.18 -0.41
CA GLN A 106 5.96 -9.27 -0.42
C GLN A 106 5.45 -8.72 -1.76
N ARG A 107 4.62 -9.53 -2.45
CA ARG A 107 4.18 -9.26 -3.82
C ARG A 107 3.24 -8.06 -3.88
N PHE A 108 3.24 -7.33 -5.00
CA PHE A 108 2.45 -6.10 -5.18
C PHE A 108 0.97 -6.28 -4.85
N SER A 109 0.35 -7.35 -5.32
CA SER A 109 -1.09 -7.61 -5.16
C SER A 109 -1.52 -7.75 -3.70
N THR A 110 -0.60 -8.08 -2.79
CA THR A 110 -0.92 -8.21 -1.36
C THR A 110 -1.15 -6.86 -0.68
N PHE A 111 -0.59 -5.78 -1.23
CA PHE A 111 -0.70 -4.43 -0.68
C PHE A 111 -1.95 -3.69 -1.16
N ILE A 112 -2.71 -4.28 -2.08
CA ILE A 112 -3.83 -3.64 -2.74
C ILE A 112 -5.12 -4.31 -2.26
N LYS A 113 -6.05 -3.49 -1.75
CA LYS A 113 -7.40 -3.95 -1.42
C LYS A 113 -8.24 -4.06 -2.70
N ARG A 114 -8.13 -3.06 -3.56
CA ARG A 114 -8.82 -2.98 -4.85
C ARG A 114 -8.00 -2.14 -5.83
N MET A 115 -7.89 -2.60 -7.07
CA MET A 115 -7.40 -1.82 -8.20
C MET A 115 -8.49 -1.79 -9.28
N MET A 116 -8.73 -0.62 -9.84
CA MET A 116 -9.68 -0.42 -10.92
C MET A 116 -8.97 0.35 -12.04
N VAL A 117 -9.01 -0.20 -13.24
CA VAL A 117 -8.47 0.41 -14.45
C VAL A 117 -9.63 0.68 -15.38
N GLU A 118 -9.91 1.96 -15.62
CA GLU A 118 -10.96 2.43 -16.51
C GLU A 118 -10.32 2.90 -17.83
N PHE A 119 -10.88 2.46 -18.94
CA PHE A 119 -10.49 2.78 -20.30
C PHE A 119 -11.56 3.65 -20.94
N ASP A 120 -11.16 4.79 -21.49
CA ASP A 120 -12.05 5.68 -22.24
C ASP A 120 -12.14 5.22 -23.70
N ARG A 121 -12.96 4.20 -23.97
CA ARG A 121 -13.20 3.66 -25.31
C ARG A 121 -14.69 3.61 -25.63
N ASP A 122 -15.02 3.80 -26.90
CA ASP A 122 -16.39 3.62 -27.37
C ASP A 122 -16.74 2.13 -27.41
N THR A 123 -17.70 1.74 -26.56
CA THR A 123 -18.22 0.36 -26.47
C THR A 123 -18.87 -0.10 -27.78
N ASN A 124 -19.34 0.82 -28.62
CA ASN A 124 -19.90 0.47 -29.94
C ASN A 124 -18.83 -0.03 -30.92
N VAL A 125 -17.59 0.44 -30.75
CA VAL A 125 -16.44 0.07 -31.60
C VAL A 125 -15.67 -1.09 -30.99
N TYR A 126 -15.58 -1.15 -29.66
CA TYR A 126 -14.83 -2.16 -28.92
C TYR A 126 -15.73 -2.90 -27.93
N PRO A 127 -16.05 -4.19 -28.17
CA PRO A 127 -16.93 -4.96 -27.29
C PRO A 127 -16.25 -5.36 -25.96
N GLU A 128 -14.95 -5.10 -25.80
CA GLU A 128 -14.20 -5.38 -24.58
C GLU A 128 -14.65 -4.45 -23.43
N ASN A 129 -14.66 -4.97 -22.21
CA ASN A 129 -15.07 -4.16 -21.06
C ASN A 129 -14.05 -3.02 -20.80
N ASN A 130 -14.58 -1.81 -20.68
CA ASN A 130 -13.82 -0.61 -20.36
C ASN A 130 -13.33 -0.56 -18.92
N ILE A 131 -13.81 -1.47 -18.05
CA ILE A 131 -13.42 -1.50 -16.65
C ILE A 131 -12.77 -2.84 -16.35
N VAL A 132 -11.54 -2.80 -15.85
CA VAL A 132 -10.85 -3.97 -15.30
C VAL A 132 -10.70 -3.78 -13.80
N GLU A 133 -11.33 -4.68 -13.04
CA GLU A 133 -11.23 -4.71 -11.59
C GLU A 133 -10.33 -5.86 -11.14
N ALA A 134 -9.27 -5.53 -10.39
CA ALA A 134 -8.43 -6.51 -9.72
C ALA A 134 -8.61 -6.39 -8.20
N ARG A 135 -8.94 -7.52 -7.57
CA ARG A 135 -9.03 -7.68 -6.11
C ARG A 135 -7.89 -8.55 -5.61
N HIS A 136 -7.89 -8.82 -4.31
CA HIS A 136 -6.96 -9.74 -3.68
C HIS A 136 -6.85 -11.04 -4.49
N HIS A 137 -5.67 -11.23 -5.09
CA HIS A 137 -5.40 -12.33 -6.03
C HIS A 137 -4.59 -13.41 -5.32
N ASN A 138 -5.01 -14.68 -5.50
CA ASN A 138 -4.30 -15.86 -5.00
C ASN A 138 -4.00 -16.80 -6.19
N PRO A 139 -2.73 -17.01 -6.57
CA PRO A 139 -1.50 -16.60 -5.89
C PRO A 139 -1.20 -15.09 -6.03
N PRO A 140 -0.44 -14.47 -5.11
CA PRO A 140 -0.07 -13.07 -5.23
C PRO A 140 0.77 -12.74 -6.47
N LEU A 141 0.47 -11.61 -7.12
CA LEU A 141 1.10 -11.13 -8.36
C LEU A 141 1.94 -9.86 -8.08
N ASP A 142 3.02 -9.68 -8.85
CA ASP A 142 3.83 -8.44 -8.81
C ASP A 142 3.39 -7.41 -9.85
N ASP A 143 2.78 -7.87 -10.93
CA ASP A 143 2.35 -7.05 -12.04
C ASP A 143 0.96 -7.44 -12.55
N PHE A 144 0.25 -6.43 -13.04
CA PHE A 144 -1.02 -6.58 -13.73
C PHE A 144 -0.82 -6.17 -15.17
N THR A 145 -1.01 -7.10 -16.11
CA THR A 145 -0.93 -6.82 -17.55
C THR A 145 -2.30 -6.91 -18.17
N ILE A 146 -2.74 -5.82 -18.80
CA ILE A 146 -4.02 -5.72 -19.49
C ILE A 146 -3.72 -5.53 -20.97
N ARG A 147 -4.20 -6.46 -21.81
CA ARG A 147 -4.03 -6.41 -23.28
C ARG A 147 -5.38 -6.13 -23.94
N ARG A 148 -5.36 -5.25 -24.94
CA ARG A 148 -6.53 -4.80 -25.69
C ARG A 148 -6.16 -4.60 -27.17
N THR A 149 -7.12 -4.76 -28.07
CA THR A 149 -6.92 -4.54 -29.50
C THR A 149 -7.29 -3.11 -29.87
N GLY A 150 -6.56 -2.47 -30.79
CA GLY A 150 -6.81 -1.13 -31.31
C GLY A 150 -5.52 -0.36 -31.61
N ASP A 151 -5.66 0.70 -32.39
CA ASP A 151 -4.61 1.65 -32.76
C ASP A 151 -4.92 3.09 -32.31
N VAL A 152 -6.11 3.31 -31.72
CA VAL A 152 -6.55 4.61 -31.24
C VAL A 152 -5.93 4.94 -29.87
N PRO A 153 -5.32 6.13 -29.69
CA PRO A 153 -4.89 6.61 -28.39
C PRO A 153 -6.05 6.61 -27.39
N THR A 154 -5.87 5.91 -26.28
CA THR A 154 -6.92 5.70 -25.27
C THR A 154 -6.47 6.28 -23.94
N ASN A 155 -7.31 7.12 -23.34
CA ASN A 155 -7.08 7.61 -21.98
C ASN A 155 -7.39 6.51 -20.96
N ILE A 156 -6.53 6.38 -19.96
CA ILE A 156 -6.71 5.39 -18.89
C ILE A 156 -6.72 6.07 -17.53
N ARG A 157 -7.61 5.61 -16.65
CA ARG A 157 -7.65 6.02 -15.24
C ARG A 157 -7.38 4.82 -14.36
N VAL A 158 -6.31 4.89 -13.58
CA VAL A 158 -5.93 3.86 -12.62
C VAL A 158 -6.26 4.33 -11.21
N SER A 159 -7.19 3.65 -10.55
CA SER A 159 -7.59 3.91 -9.17
C SER A 159 -7.18 2.74 -8.27
N ILE A 160 -6.32 3.00 -7.28
CA ILE A 160 -5.80 1.98 -6.37
C ILE A 160 -6.25 2.30 -4.95
N THR A 161 -7.00 1.39 -4.34
CA THR A 161 -7.37 1.43 -2.94
C THR A 161 -6.43 0.54 -2.15
N ILE A 162 -5.69 1.15 -1.24
CA ILE A 162 -4.82 0.48 -0.28
C ILE A 162 -5.65 0.23 0.99
N PRO A 163 -5.50 -0.90 1.69
CA PRO A 163 -6.10 -1.06 3.01
C PRO A 163 -5.57 0.03 3.95
N ASN A 164 -6.47 0.88 4.45
CA ASN A 164 -6.14 1.84 5.49
C ASN A 164 -5.87 1.07 6.78
N THR A 165 -4.64 1.10 7.29
CA THR A 165 -4.31 0.54 8.60
C THR A 165 -4.66 1.50 9.76
N TYR A 166 -5.30 2.64 9.46
CA TYR A 166 -5.70 3.65 10.44
C TYR A 166 -6.88 3.23 11.34
N GLU A 167 -7.48 2.06 11.10
CA GLU A 167 -8.40 1.43 12.06
C GLU A 167 -7.67 0.51 13.05
N SER A 168 -6.35 0.67 13.23
CA SER A 168 -5.76 0.17 14.47
C SER A 168 -6.26 1.03 15.62
N HIS A 169 -6.85 0.40 16.64
CA HIS A 169 -7.24 1.04 17.90
C HIS A 169 -6.20 2.06 18.40
N LEU A 170 -4.91 1.78 18.17
CA LEU A 170 -3.80 2.65 18.52
C LEU A 170 -3.82 4.01 17.81
N GLY A 171 -4.13 4.05 16.51
CA GLY A 171 -4.21 5.31 15.76
C GLY A 171 -5.35 6.21 16.26
N ALA A 172 -6.50 5.59 16.56
CA ALA A 172 -7.63 6.28 17.17
C ALA A 172 -7.29 6.79 18.58
N VAL A 173 -6.62 5.96 19.40
CA VAL A 173 -6.18 6.34 20.76
C VAL A 173 -5.13 7.46 20.73
N GLN A 174 -4.18 7.43 19.79
CA GLN A 174 -3.19 8.51 19.63
C GLN A 174 -3.83 9.81 19.16
N ALA A 175 -4.78 9.75 18.23
CA ALA A 175 -5.54 10.91 17.79
C ALA A 175 -6.36 11.50 18.94
N LEU A 176 -7.05 10.65 19.71
CA LEU A 176 -7.80 11.04 20.90
C LEU A 176 -6.89 11.67 21.96
N TRP A 177 -5.74 11.08 22.23
CA TRP A 177 -4.75 11.62 23.16
C TRP A 177 -4.19 12.96 22.72
N SER A 178 -3.96 13.13 21.41
CA SER A 178 -3.51 14.40 20.83
C SER A 178 -4.58 15.48 20.98
N TYR A 179 -5.85 15.12 20.76
CA TYR A 179 -6.99 16.00 21.00
C TYR A 179 -7.10 16.43 22.47
N ILE A 180 -6.99 15.47 23.41
CA ILE A 180 -7.00 15.72 24.86
C ILE A 180 -5.89 16.72 25.26
N LYS A 181 -4.69 16.56 24.70
CA LYS A 181 -3.56 17.48 24.96
C LYS A 181 -3.78 18.87 24.38
N ILE A 182 -4.23 18.97 23.14
CA ILE A 182 -4.47 20.27 22.48
C ILE A 182 -5.56 21.06 23.21
N GLN A 183 -6.59 20.37 23.70
CA GLN A 183 -7.71 20.99 24.41
C GLN A 183 -7.45 21.13 25.92
N GLY A 184 -6.28 20.73 26.42
CA GLY A 184 -5.94 20.84 27.85
C GLY A 184 -6.89 20.09 28.78
N LEU A 185 -7.47 18.98 28.32
CA LEU A 185 -8.53 18.24 29.02
C LEU A 185 -8.01 17.31 30.11
N GLN A 186 -6.69 17.11 30.19
CA GLN A 186 -6.08 16.33 31.25
C GLN A 186 -6.07 17.14 32.55
N ASP A 187 -6.56 16.55 33.65
CA ASP A 187 -6.55 17.21 34.94
C ASP A 187 -5.11 17.42 35.42
N GLN A 188 -4.83 18.61 35.96
CA GLN A 188 -3.48 18.97 36.42
C GLN A 188 -3.13 18.39 37.78
N ALA A 189 -4.13 18.05 38.60
CA ALA A 189 -3.93 17.41 39.89
C ALA A 189 -3.86 15.88 39.77
N ASP A 190 -4.63 15.30 38.85
CA ASP A 190 -4.60 13.86 38.57
C ASP A 190 -4.48 13.60 37.07
N GLY A 191 -3.28 13.21 36.65
CA GLY A 191 -2.99 12.91 35.25
C GLY A 191 -3.74 11.71 34.68
N ARG A 192 -4.49 10.94 35.49
CA ARG A 192 -5.34 9.84 35.03
C ARG A 192 -6.76 10.28 34.68
N LEU A 193 -7.18 11.46 35.11
CA LEU A 193 -8.51 12.00 34.85
C LEU A 193 -8.53 12.90 33.61
N VAL A 194 -9.42 12.59 32.68
CA VAL A 194 -9.69 13.40 31.50
C VAL A 194 -11.06 14.04 31.65
N ARG A 195 -11.13 15.37 31.60
CA ARG A 195 -12.38 16.12 31.66
C ARG A 195 -13.18 15.88 30.38
N SER A 196 -14.43 15.48 30.54
CA SER A 196 -15.35 15.27 29.42
C SER A 196 -15.72 16.61 28.78
N HIS A 197 -15.23 16.84 27.56
CA HIS A 197 -15.56 18.02 26.75
C HIS A 197 -16.84 17.77 25.93
N GLU A 198 -17.55 18.83 25.53
CA GLU A 198 -18.84 18.75 24.83
C GLU A 198 -18.81 17.88 23.55
N LYS A 199 -17.70 17.93 22.81
CA LYS A 199 -17.47 17.12 21.60
C LYS A 199 -17.08 15.64 21.86
N LEU A 200 -16.80 15.28 23.12
CA LEU A 200 -16.54 13.89 23.54
C LEU A 200 -17.79 13.22 24.15
N ARG A 201 -18.88 13.97 24.37
CA ARG A 201 -20.15 13.46 24.91
C ARG A 201 -21.20 13.12 23.84
N ALA A 202 -20.89 13.41 22.57
CA ALA A 202 -21.75 13.10 21.41
C ALA A 202 -21.51 11.65 20.96
#